data_AF-A0A7N8WQ14-F1
#
_entry.id   AF-A0A7N8WQ14-F1
#
_cell.length_a   1.000
_cell.length_b   1.000
_cell.length_c   1.000
_cell.angle_alpha   90.00
_cell.angle_beta   90.00
_cell.angle_gamma   90.00
#
_symmetry.space_group_name_H-M   'P 1'
#
loop_
_entity.id
_entity.type
_entity.pdbx_description
1 polymer ?
#
loop_
_entity_poly.entity_id
_entity_poly.type
_entity_poly.pdbx_seq_one_letter_code
_entity_poly.pdbx_strand_id
1 'polypeptide(L)'
;LPGGWRGPGKLSQKADEYLREIKEQSMLGEAVKQCVEAAGHEYDSNTQKSLLRVRYSKYLLKLIWAQWLVFNQRCSVAASFGKCFLTDFSPDVFVSTCRELRVLNAVRESGVGLPLTHTQFKQMTLQVLIDRLVYRQFYPLAIEICRYLKIPDYQGVSRVLKHWASCKVQQKDLSDTAIAQVICVKVGDSPGVSYSHIAAKAYECGRTELAIKLLDFEPRSGEQVPLLLKMKRSQLALSKAVESGDTDLVYTVVSYLKNEMNRGDFFMTLRNQPVALSLYRQVRIFIIFITTLCLWDYLCFSDTCSVFGSCVASSRLDSRLSVLQSAVDEYNKAKNEFAAKATEDEMRLLRFQRKLDDEKGAGLLGLSLQATMEALLSLGLHKQAEQLYRDFRVPDKRYWWLKLKALAEKEEWEELEKFSKSKKSPIGYLAFVEVCMKHNNKFEAKKYVSKVTPEQKVKAHLAVGDQEGAADVAIERRNDAEIGAVLSKCPASNHLLIDRLNRARAAATKK
;
A
#
# COMPACT_ATOMS: atom_id res chain seq x y z
N LEU A 1 -54.35 -70.34 17.71
CA LEU A 1 -55.13 -70.52 18.95
C LEU A 1 -54.97 -71.95 19.41
N PRO A 2 -54.89 -72.28 20.71
CA PRO A 2 -54.61 -71.47 21.91
C PRO A 2 -53.25 -71.92 22.53
N GLY A 3 -52.63 -71.33 23.55
CA GLY A 3 -52.99 -70.32 24.53
C GLY A 3 -51.98 -70.49 25.68
N GLY A 4 -51.51 -69.39 26.29
CA GLY A 4 -50.74 -69.48 27.55
C GLY A 4 -49.55 -68.54 27.64
N TRP A 5 -49.84 -67.24 27.65
CA TRP A 5 -48.96 -66.26 28.27
C TRP A 5 -48.66 -66.67 29.72
N ARG A 6 -47.38 -66.85 30.07
CA ARG A 6 -46.89 -66.74 31.45
C ARG A 6 -45.85 -65.64 31.50
N GLY A 7 -46.11 -64.65 32.36
CA GLY A 7 -45.39 -63.39 32.46
C GLY A 7 -43.96 -63.49 33.04
N PRO A 8 -43.29 -62.33 33.17
CA PRO A 8 -41.85 -62.19 33.31
C PRO A 8 -41.41 -62.31 34.78
N GLY A 9 -40.36 -63.08 35.04
CA GLY A 9 -39.76 -63.15 36.37
C GLY A 9 -39.04 -64.47 36.63
N LYS A 10 -37.77 -64.52 36.23
CA LYS A 10 -36.74 -65.39 36.81
C LYS A 10 -35.39 -64.91 36.29
N LEU A 11 -34.79 -63.98 37.03
CA LEU A 11 -33.33 -63.82 37.06
C LEU A 11 -32.73 -65.21 37.26
N SER A 12 -31.75 -65.60 36.45
CA SER A 12 -30.97 -66.79 36.77
C SER A 12 -30.20 -66.48 38.06
N GLN A 13 -30.65 -66.99 39.20
CA GLN A 13 -29.96 -66.85 40.51
C GLN A 13 -28.48 -67.23 40.40
N LYS A 14 -28.18 -68.22 39.56
CA LYS A 14 -26.80 -68.63 39.22
C LYS A 14 -25.94 -67.49 38.69
N ALA A 15 -26.49 -66.60 37.86
CA ALA A 15 -25.73 -65.48 37.29
C ALA A 15 -25.43 -64.38 38.31
N ASP A 16 -26.22 -64.28 39.39
CA ASP A 16 -25.94 -63.37 40.52
C ASP A 16 -24.98 -63.99 41.54
N GLU A 17 -24.98 -65.33 41.68
CA GLU A 17 -23.99 -66.08 42.46
C GLU A 17 -22.60 -66.01 41.81
N TYR A 18 -22.49 -66.29 40.50
CA TYR A 18 -21.20 -66.18 39.79
C TYR A 18 -20.62 -64.76 39.82
N LEU A 19 -21.46 -63.71 39.82
CA LEU A 19 -20.96 -62.33 39.96
C LEU A 19 -20.50 -61.99 41.37
N ARG A 20 -21.05 -62.63 42.41
CA ARG A 20 -20.53 -62.50 43.78
C ARG A 20 -19.21 -63.23 43.93
N GLU A 21 -19.08 -64.44 43.39
CA GLU A 21 -17.82 -65.20 43.36
C GLU A 21 -16.71 -64.43 42.63
N ILE A 22 -17.00 -63.86 41.45
CA ILE A 22 -16.03 -63.05 40.67
C ILE A 22 -15.65 -61.75 41.40
N LYS A 23 -16.56 -61.19 42.20
CA LYS A 23 -16.31 -60.01 43.04
C LYS A 23 -15.46 -60.37 44.27
N GLU A 24 -15.70 -61.52 44.88
CA GLU A 24 -14.91 -62.05 46.01
C GLU A 24 -13.48 -62.40 45.60
N GLN A 25 -13.26 -62.81 44.35
CA GLN A 25 -11.94 -63.12 43.78
C GLN A 25 -11.19 -61.89 43.24
N SER A 26 -11.74 -60.68 43.32
CA SER A 26 -11.18 -59.45 42.72
C SER A 26 -10.94 -59.51 41.19
N MET A 27 -11.50 -60.51 40.50
CA MET A 27 -11.31 -60.77 39.06
C MET A 27 -12.26 -59.96 38.15
N LEU A 28 -13.19 -59.20 38.74
CA LEU A 28 -14.22 -58.47 38.00
C LEU A 28 -13.63 -57.45 37.01
N GLY A 29 -12.54 -56.77 37.38
CA GLY A 29 -11.85 -55.82 36.50
C GLY A 29 -11.20 -56.50 35.29
N GLU A 30 -10.63 -57.68 35.48
CA GLU A 30 -10.03 -58.47 34.40
C GLU A 30 -11.09 -59.06 33.47
N ALA A 31 -12.19 -59.56 34.01
CA ALA A 31 -13.32 -60.05 33.24
C ALA A 31 -13.92 -58.94 32.34
N VAL A 32 -14.10 -57.72 32.86
CA VAL A 32 -14.55 -56.58 32.06
C VAL A 32 -13.55 -56.25 30.96
N LYS A 33 -12.24 -56.27 31.25
CA LYS A 33 -11.19 -56.03 30.25
C LYS A 33 -11.23 -57.08 29.14
N GLN A 34 -11.34 -58.37 29.49
CA GLN A 34 -11.45 -59.47 28.54
C GLN A 34 -12.74 -59.37 27.69
N CYS A 35 -13.88 -58.96 28.26
CA CYS A 35 -15.10 -58.73 27.49
C CYS A 35 -14.97 -57.57 26.50
N VAL A 36 -14.28 -56.48 26.89
CA VAL A 36 -14.01 -55.33 26.02
C VAL A 36 -13.07 -55.72 24.88
N GLU A 37 -12.04 -56.51 25.17
CA GLU A 37 -11.10 -57.03 24.17
C GLU A 37 -11.77 -58.02 23.22
N ALA A 38 -12.55 -58.96 23.74
CA ALA A 38 -13.34 -59.90 22.94
C ALA A 38 -14.32 -59.16 22.01
N ALA A 39 -15.00 -58.12 22.51
CA ALA A 39 -15.85 -57.28 21.67
C ALA A 39 -15.08 -56.57 20.54
N GLY A 40 -13.78 -56.32 20.71
CA GLY A 40 -12.90 -55.79 19.69
C GLY A 40 -12.66 -56.76 18.51
N HIS A 41 -12.57 -58.05 18.82
CA HIS A 41 -12.30 -59.10 17.82
C HIS A 41 -13.56 -59.59 17.08
N GLU A 42 -14.74 -59.31 17.60
CA GLU A 42 -16.00 -59.67 16.96
C GLU A 42 -16.35 -58.78 15.76
N TYR A 43 -16.98 -59.38 14.74
CA TYR A 43 -17.47 -58.68 13.55
C TYR A 43 -18.98 -58.43 13.56
N ASP A 44 -19.75 -59.29 14.23
CA ASP A 44 -21.21 -59.12 14.32
C ASP A 44 -21.57 -58.03 15.34
N SER A 45 -22.32 -57.03 14.88
CA SER A 45 -22.76 -55.92 15.72
C SER A 45 -23.65 -56.37 16.87
N ASN A 46 -24.42 -57.45 16.72
CA ASN A 46 -25.30 -57.94 17.79
C ASN A 46 -24.51 -58.66 18.89
N THR A 47 -23.51 -59.46 18.53
CA THR A 47 -22.57 -60.10 19.47
C THR A 47 -21.72 -59.05 20.19
N GLN A 48 -21.15 -58.07 19.47
CA GLN A 48 -20.43 -56.94 20.09
C GLN A 48 -21.30 -56.18 21.10
N LYS A 49 -22.54 -55.85 20.72
CA LYS A 49 -23.49 -55.20 21.64
C LYS A 49 -23.79 -56.07 22.85
N SER A 50 -23.87 -57.39 22.69
CA SER A 50 -24.15 -58.32 23.79
C SER A 50 -22.97 -58.39 24.76
N LEU A 51 -21.74 -58.47 24.26
CA LEU A 51 -20.50 -58.46 25.04
C LEU A 51 -20.28 -57.13 25.79
N LEU A 52 -20.58 -56.00 25.13
CA LEU A 52 -20.49 -54.67 25.74
C LEU A 52 -21.68 -54.32 26.65
N ARG A 53 -22.75 -55.14 26.64
CA ARG A 53 -23.97 -54.95 27.44
C ARG A 53 -24.00 -55.81 28.70
N VAL A 54 -22.98 -56.62 28.97
CA VAL A 54 -22.80 -57.29 30.26
C VAL A 54 -22.60 -56.21 31.34
N ARG A 55 -23.55 -55.76 32.17
CA ARG A 55 -24.98 -55.98 32.38
C ARG A 55 -25.65 -54.60 32.47
N TYR A 56 -26.60 -54.26 31.60
CA TYR A 56 -27.61 -53.23 31.90
C TYR A 56 -29.01 -53.64 31.47
N SER A 57 -29.89 -53.65 32.47
CA SER A 57 -31.28 -54.08 32.50
C SER A 57 -32.11 -53.78 31.23
N LYS A 58 -32.98 -54.74 30.93
CA LYS A 58 -33.95 -54.77 29.84
C LYS A 58 -35.12 -53.80 30.13
N TYR A 59 -34.87 -52.50 30.10
CA TYR A 59 -35.91 -51.46 30.02
C TYR A 59 -35.48 -50.37 29.03
N LEU A 60 -35.60 -50.65 27.73
CA LEU A 60 -36.03 -49.66 26.72
C LEU A 60 -36.19 -50.35 25.36
N LEU A 61 -37.18 -51.23 25.26
CA LEU A 61 -37.68 -51.75 23.99
C LEU A 61 -39.05 -51.11 23.74
N LYS A 62 -39.03 -49.81 23.43
CA LYS A 62 -40.12 -49.04 22.83
C LYS A 62 -39.53 -47.69 22.40
N LEU A 63 -38.93 -47.68 21.21
CA LEU A 63 -38.87 -46.54 20.28
C LEU A 63 -37.99 -46.96 19.10
N ILE A 64 -38.68 -47.42 18.07
CA ILE A 64 -38.18 -47.62 16.72
C ILE A 64 -37.72 -46.25 16.19
N TRP A 65 -36.49 -46.19 15.67
CA TRP A 65 -36.09 -45.26 14.60
C TRP A 65 -36.31 -43.75 14.80
N ALA A 66 -35.92 -43.19 15.95
CA ALA A 66 -35.81 -41.74 16.08
C ALA A 66 -34.60 -41.32 16.92
N GLN A 67 -33.72 -40.54 16.28
CA GLN A 67 -32.69 -39.68 16.85
C GLN A 67 -31.42 -40.30 17.44
N TRP A 68 -30.43 -40.27 16.55
CA TRP A 68 -28.99 -40.52 16.63
C TRP A 68 -28.19 -39.66 17.66
N LEU A 69 -28.85 -39.00 18.63
CA LEU A 69 -28.21 -38.11 19.61
C LEU A 69 -28.06 -38.71 21.02
N VAL A 70 -28.83 -39.75 21.38
CA VAL A 70 -28.98 -40.19 22.79
C VAL A 70 -27.94 -41.25 23.22
N PHE A 71 -27.11 -41.77 22.31
CA PHE A 71 -26.15 -42.84 22.66
C PHE A 71 -24.83 -42.34 23.29
N ASN A 72 -24.51 -41.03 23.19
CA ASN A 72 -23.40 -40.45 23.95
C ASN A 72 -23.71 -40.40 25.46
N GLN A 73 -24.98 -40.21 25.82
CA GLN A 73 -25.41 -40.13 27.21
C GLN A 73 -25.48 -41.51 27.89
N ARG A 74 -25.78 -42.58 27.13
CA ARG A 74 -25.89 -43.95 27.69
C ARG A 74 -24.57 -44.65 28.02
N CYS A 75 -23.48 -44.38 27.29
CA CYS A 75 -22.15 -44.89 27.68
C CYS A 75 -21.66 -44.24 28.99
N SER A 76 -21.96 -42.95 29.19
CA SER A 76 -21.71 -42.27 30.47
C SER A 76 -22.52 -42.92 31.60
N VAL A 77 -23.79 -43.26 31.37
CA VAL A 77 -24.63 -43.95 32.37
C VAL A 77 -24.11 -45.35 32.70
N ALA A 78 -23.70 -46.14 31.71
CA ALA A 78 -23.11 -47.47 31.91
C ALA A 78 -21.76 -47.43 32.65
N ALA A 79 -20.91 -46.44 32.35
CA ALA A 79 -19.66 -46.21 33.08
C ALA A 79 -19.93 -45.67 34.50
N SER A 80 -20.91 -44.79 34.67
CA SER A 80 -21.26 -44.19 35.97
C SER A 80 -21.86 -45.18 36.95
N PHE A 81 -22.50 -46.24 36.45
CA PHE A 81 -23.13 -47.27 37.27
C PHE A 81 -22.15 -48.45 37.54
N GLY A 82 -21.14 -48.64 36.68
CA GLY A 82 -19.97 -49.48 36.95
C GLY A 82 -19.04 -48.90 38.03
N LYS A 83 -18.96 -47.56 38.15
CA LYS A 83 -18.28 -46.87 39.25
C LYS A 83 -18.83 -47.21 40.65
N CYS A 84 -20.08 -47.68 40.75
CA CYS A 84 -20.65 -48.15 42.01
C CYS A 84 -20.11 -49.53 42.44
N PHE A 85 -19.47 -50.29 41.54
CA PHE A 85 -18.99 -51.65 41.78
C PHE A 85 -17.47 -51.82 41.61
N LEU A 86 -16.80 -50.91 40.89
CA LEU A 86 -15.37 -50.89 40.63
C LEU A 86 -14.83 -49.47 40.89
N THR A 87 -14.11 -49.26 41.98
CA THR A 87 -13.47 -47.98 42.33
C THR A 87 -12.17 -47.73 41.57
N ASP A 88 -11.50 -48.80 41.11
CA ASP A 88 -10.14 -48.74 40.54
C ASP A 88 -10.08 -48.91 39.01
N PHE A 89 -11.23 -49.00 38.33
CA PHE A 89 -11.29 -49.23 36.88
C PHE A 89 -11.41 -47.93 36.10
N SER A 90 -10.40 -47.62 35.27
CA SER A 90 -10.43 -46.46 34.37
C SER A 90 -11.49 -46.65 33.27
N PRO A 91 -12.56 -45.83 33.22
CA PRO A 91 -13.61 -45.95 32.20
C PRO A 91 -13.12 -45.57 30.79
N ASP A 92 -11.93 -44.98 30.68
CA ASP A 92 -11.40 -44.43 29.43
C ASP A 92 -11.19 -45.51 28.36
N VAL A 93 -10.71 -46.70 28.75
CA VAL A 93 -10.48 -47.84 27.82
C VAL A 93 -11.80 -48.39 27.28
N PHE A 94 -12.85 -48.41 28.09
CA PHE A 94 -14.18 -48.83 27.66
C PHE A 94 -14.79 -47.81 26.68
N VAL A 95 -14.71 -46.52 27.02
CA VAL A 95 -15.24 -45.44 26.19
C VAL A 95 -14.48 -45.32 24.87
N SER A 96 -13.15 -45.45 24.88
CA SER A 96 -12.34 -45.44 23.65
C SER A 96 -12.69 -46.62 22.75
N THR A 97 -12.73 -47.84 23.29
CA THR A 97 -13.06 -49.04 22.52
C THR A 97 -14.47 -48.96 21.91
N CYS A 98 -15.46 -48.45 22.64
CA CYS A 98 -16.79 -48.18 22.10
C CYS A 98 -16.78 -47.13 20.97
N ARG A 99 -15.96 -46.08 21.06
CA ARG A 99 -15.81 -45.09 20.00
C ARG A 99 -15.18 -45.70 18.75
N GLU A 100 -14.12 -46.48 18.92
CA GLU A 100 -13.43 -47.18 17.84
C GLU A 100 -14.34 -48.19 17.13
N LEU A 101 -15.08 -49.00 17.89
CA LEU A 101 -16.00 -50.00 17.32
C LEU A 101 -17.15 -49.37 16.54
N ARG A 102 -17.65 -48.19 16.93
CA ARG A 102 -18.65 -47.47 16.14
C ARG A 102 -18.10 -47.05 14.77
N VAL A 103 -16.88 -46.52 14.74
CA VAL A 103 -16.22 -46.14 13.49
C VAL A 103 -15.96 -47.39 12.64
N LEU A 104 -15.44 -48.46 13.24
CA LEU A 104 -15.19 -49.73 12.58
C LEU A 104 -16.45 -50.34 11.98
N ASN A 105 -17.55 -50.37 12.71
CA ASN A 105 -18.80 -50.91 12.20
C ASN A 105 -19.37 -50.08 11.04
N ALA A 106 -19.25 -48.75 11.10
CA ALA A 106 -19.67 -47.87 10.01
C ALA A 106 -18.86 -48.12 8.74
N VAL A 107 -17.54 -48.34 8.85
CA VAL A 107 -16.70 -48.63 7.66
C VAL A 107 -16.80 -50.08 7.17
N ARG A 108 -17.20 -51.01 8.04
CA ARG A 108 -17.45 -52.43 7.71
C ARG A 108 -18.81 -52.65 7.03
N GLU A 109 -19.73 -51.71 7.10
CA GLU A 109 -21.03 -51.82 6.45
C GLU A 109 -20.85 -52.17 4.95
N SER A 110 -21.73 -53.04 4.43
CA SER A 110 -21.60 -53.59 3.08
C SER A 110 -21.55 -52.50 2.00
N GLY A 111 -22.18 -51.35 2.24
CA GLY A 111 -22.12 -50.19 1.34
C GLY A 111 -20.76 -49.48 1.28
N VAL A 112 -19.92 -49.60 2.31
CA VAL A 112 -18.58 -48.98 2.39
C VAL A 112 -17.47 -49.98 2.04
N GLY A 113 -17.62 -51.21 2.51
CA GLY A 113 -16.76 -52.34 2.12
C GLY A 113 -15.30 -52.24 2.59
N LEU A 114 -15.06 -51.77 3.82
CA LEU A 114 -13.74 -51.79 4.46
C LEU A 114 -13.72 -52.79 5.63
N PRO A 115 -13.37 -54.07 5.39
CA PRO A 115 -13.35 -55.11 6.43
C PRO A 115 -12.11 -54.98 7.33
N LEU A 116 -12.04 -53.90 8.13
CA LEU A 116 -10.93 -53.64 9.03
C LEU A 116 -11.10 -54.38 10.35
N THR A 117 -10.07 -55.12 10.77
CA THR A 117 -9.99 -55.65 12.15
C THR A 117 -9.71 -54.54 13.16
N HIS A 118 -10.04 -54.75 14.43
CA HIS A 118 -9.73 -53.79 15.50
C HIS A 118 -8.22 -53.61 15.70
N THR A 119 -7.45 -54.68 15.54
CA THR A 119 -5.97 -54.64 15.59
C THR A 119 -5.39 -53.78 14.47
N GLN A 120 -5.87 -53.94 13.23
CA GLN A 120 -5.47 -53.09 12.11
C GLN A 120 -5.88 -51.63 12.32
N PHE A 121 -7.06 -51.36 12.89
CA PHE A 121 -7.49 -50.00 13.21
C PHE A 121 -6.59 -49.34 14.25
N LYS A 122 -6.14 -50.08 15.28
CA LYS A 122 -5.21 -49.57 16.30
C LYS A 122 -3.80 -49.32 15.76
N GLN A 123 -3.32 -50.16 14.84
CA GLN A 123 -2.01 -49.99 14.21
C GLN A 123 -1.99 -48.86 13.16
N MET A 124 -3.15 -48.55 12.59
CA MET A 124 -3.30 -47.53 11.57
C MET A 124 -3.70 -46.18 12.19
N THR A 125 -3.16 -45.08 11.67
CA THR A 125 -3.59 -43.76 12.12
C THR A 125 -4.98 -43.43 11.58
N LEU A 126 -5.76 -42.65 12.36
CA LEU A 126 -7.09 -42.16 11.94
C LEU A 126 -7.04 -41.41 10.59
N GLN A 127 -5.91 -40.77 10.30
CA GLN A 127 -5.65 -40.09 9.02
C GLN A 127 -5.67 -41.05 7.83
N VAL A 128 -5.04 -42.23 7.94
CA VAL A 128 -5.05 -43.22 6.86
C VAL A 128 -6.44 -43.78 6.63
N LEU A 129 -7.26 -43.93 7.68
CA LEU A 129 -8.66 -44.31 7.52
C LEU A 129 -9.44 -43.27 6.71
N ILE A 130 -9.28 -41.99 7.07
CA ILE A 130 -9.93 -40.88 6.38
C ILE A 130 -9.47 -40.82 4.93
N ASP A 131 -8.17 -40.92 4.66
CA ASP A 131 -7.62 -40.94 3.31
C ASP A 131 -8.23 -42.08 2.47
N ARG A 132 -8.35 -43.30 3.02
CA ARG A 132 -8.99 -44.43 2.33
C ARG A 132 -10.45 -44.15 1.98
N LEU A 133 -11.22 -43.56 2.90
CA LEU A 133 -12.61 -43.18 2.65
C LEU A 133 -12.72 -42.08 1.58
N VAL A 134 -11.83 -41.10 1.64
CA VAL A 134 -11.75 -39.99 0.69
C VAL A 134 -11.39 -40.46 -0.71
N TYR A 135 -10.40 -41.36 -0.86
CA TYR A 135 -10.05 -41.96 -2.16
C TYR A 135 -11.18 -42.79 -2.76
N ARG A 136 -12.01 -43.43 -1.92
CA ARG A 136 -13.24 -44.13 -2.34
C ARG A 136 -14.44 -43.20 -2.53
N GLN A 137 -14.27 -41.89 -2.35
CA GLN A 137 -15.31 -40.86 -2.49
C GLN A 137 -16.45 -40.95 -1.46
N PHE A 138 -16.27 -41.62 -0.33
CA PHE A 138 -17.21 -41.65 0.79
C PHE A 138 -17.09 -40.39 1.68
N TYR A 139 -17.25 -39.21 1.07
CA TYR A 139 -17.07 -37.92 1.75
C TYR A 139 -18.02 -37.68 2.93
N PRO A 140 -19.33 -37.98 2.87
CA PRO A 140 -20.25 -37.75 4.00
C PRO A 140 -19.83 -38.55 5.23
N LEU A 141 -19.51 -39.84 5.04
CA LEU A 141 -19.05 -40.72 6.12
C LEU A 141 -17.72 -40.26 6.71
N ALA A 142 -16.77 -39.84 5.87
CA ALA A 142 -15.49 -39.30 6.34
C ALA A 142 -15.69 -38.04 7.21
N ILE A 143 -16.59 -37.13 6.83
CA ILE A 143 -16.91 -35.93 7.59
C ILE A 143 -17.58 -36.29 8.93
N GLU A 144 -18.53 -37.22 8.92
CA GLU A 144 -19.20 -37.69 10.15
C GLU A 144 -18.21 -38.32 11.13
N ILE A 145 -17.28 -39.16 10.64
CA ILE A 145 -16.22 -39.75 11.45
C ILE A 145 -15.30 -38.68 12.03
N CYS A 146 -14.90 -37.68 11.24
CA CYS A 146 -14.07 -36.56 11.73
C CYS A 146 -14.75 -35.79 12.86
N ARG A 147 -16.04 -35.46 12.69
CA ARG A 147 -16.84 -34.75 13.71
C ARG A 147 -17.03 -35.61 14.97
N TYR A 148 -17.30 -36.90 14.79
CA TYR A 148 -17.51 -37.84 15.89
C TYR A 148 -16.24 -38.03 16.73
N LEU A 149 -15.10 -38.18 16.08
CA LEU A 149 -13.80 -38.34 16.74
C LEU A 149 -13.20 -37.02 17.22
N LYS A 150 -13.86 -35.88 16.94
CA LYS A 150 -13.40 -34.53 17.29
C LYS A 150 -11.99 -34.24 16.78
N ILE A 151 -11.71 -34.69 15.55
CA ILE A 151 -10.44 -34.38 14.89
C ILE A 151 -10.43 -32.88 14.58
N PRO A 152 -9.31 -32.16 14.82
CA PRO A 152 -9.22 -30.74 14.47
C PRO A 152 -9.61 -30.50 13.01
N ASP A 153 -10.43 -29.48 12.76
CA ASP A 153 -11.07 -29.24 11.45
C ASP A 153 -10.05 -29.18 10.30
N TYR A 154 -8.89 -28.55 10.53
CA TYR A 154 -7.78 -28.48 9.57
C TYR A 154 -7.30 -29.86 9.08
N GLN A 155 -7.20 -30.84 9.98
CA GLN A 155 -6.73 -32.20 9.67
C GLN A 155 -7.86 -33.16 9.27
N GLY A 156 -9.11 -32.83 9.64
CA GLY A 156 -10.29 -33.65 9.39
C GLY A 156 -11.13 -33.07 8.26
N VAL A 157 -12.18 -32.34 8.62
CA VAL A 157 -13.24 -31.88 7.69
C VAL A 157 -12.67 -31.03 6.55
N SER A 158 -11.78 -30.08 6.83
CA SER A 158 -11.21 -29.18 5.81
C SER A 158 -10.37 -29.94 4.79
N ARG A 159 -9.64 -30.99 5.21
CA ARG A 159 -8.89 -31.87 4.30
C ARG A 159 -9.82 -32.71 3.41
N VAL A 160 -10.89 -33.26 3.97
CA VAL A 160 -11.91 -34.01 3.22
C VAL A 160 -12.59 -33.13 2.18
N LEU A 161 -12.99 -31.91 2.56
CA LEU A 161 -13.61 -30.93 1.67
C LEU A 161 -12.67 -30.46 0.56
N LYS A 162 -11.39 -30.25 0.88
CA LYS A 162 -10.35 -29.92 -0.11
C LYS A 162 -10.26 -31.00 -1.19
N HIS A 163 -10.16 -32.27 -0.81
CA HIS A 163 -10.12 -33.37 -1.78
C HIS A 163 -11.44 -33.49 -2.58
N TRP A 164 -12.58 -33.38 -1.90
CA TRP A 164 -13.88 -33.38 -2.55
C TRP A 164 -13.98 -32.29 -3.63
N ALA A 165 -13.56 -31.06 -3.32
CA ALA A 165 -13.56 -29.94 -4.26
C ALA A 165 -12.60 -30.21 -5.43
N SER A 166 -11.40 -30.73 -5.18
CA SER A 166 -10.45 -31.12 -6.22
C SER A 166 -10.99 -32.19 -7.17
N CYS A 167 -11.76 -33.16 -6.66
CA CYS A 167 -12.46 -34.13 -7.50
C CYS A 167 -13.65 -33.50 -8.25
N LYS A 168 -14.38 -32.59 -7.62
CA LYS A 168 -15.55 -31.92 -8.21
C LYS A 168 -15.15 -31.07 -9.43
N VAL A 169 -14.02 -30.38 -9.35
CA VAL A 169 -13.43 -29.57 -10.41
C VAL A 169 -13.02 -30.39 -11.64
N GLN A 170 -12.71 -31.67 -11.48
CA GLN A 170 -12.31 -32.55 -12.59
C GLN A 170 -13.48 -33.03 -13.45
N GLN A 171 -14.72 -32.95 -12.93
CA GLN A 171 -15.91 -33.43 -13.65
C GLN A 171 -16.12 -32.61 -14.92
N LYS A 172 -16.29 -33.26 -16.08
CA LYS A 172 -16.44 -32.59 -17.38
C LYS A 172 -17.87 -32.17 -17.71
N ASP A 173 -18.84 -32.76 -17.04
CA ASP A 173 -20.25 -32.73 -17.44
C ASP A 173 -21.00 -31.46 -16.98
N LEU A 174 -20.38 -30.69 -16.09
CA LEU A 174 -20.97 -29.49 -15.48
C LEU A 174 -20.28 -28.22 -15.96
N SER A 175 -21.06 -27.14 -16.04
CA SER A 175 -20.56 -25.81 -16.37
C SER A 175 -19.68 -25.24 -15.25
N ASP A 176 -18.72 -24.39 -15.63
CA ASP A 176 -17.78 -23.76 -14.69
C ASP A 176 -18.50 -22.90 -13.63
N THR A 177 -19.60 -22.25 -13.99
CA THR A 177 -20.40 -21.46 -13.03
C THR A 177 -21.09 -22.34 -11.99
N ALA A 178 -21.70 -23.44 -12.41
CA ALA A 178 -22.39 -24.36 -11.51
C ALA A 178 -21.41 -25.03 -10.55
N ILE A 179 -20.23 -25.45 -11.04
CA ILE A 179 -19.18 -26.03 -10.18
C ILE A 179 -18.70 -25.02 -9.15
N ALA A 180 -18.42 -23.78 -9.55
CA ALA A 180 -17.98 -22.72 -8.63
C ALA A 180 -19.01 -22.44 -7.53
N GLN A 181 -20.30 -22.34 -7.87
CA GLN A 181 -21.37 -22.14 -6.90
C GLN A 181 -21.49 -23.30 -5.90
N VAL A 182 -21.46 -24.55 -6.39
CA VAL A 182 -21.56 -25.74 -5.54
C VAL A 182 -20.37 -25.84 -4.57
N ILE A 183 -19.17 -25.50 -5.03
CA ILE A 183 -17.97 -25.47 -4.17
C ILE A 183 -18.10 -24.35 -3.14
N CYS A 184 -18.49 -23.14 -3.55
CA CYS A 184 -18.66 -22.01 -2.64
C CYS A 184 -19.69 -22.30 -1.53
N VAL A 185 -20.83 -22.92 -1.86
CA VAL A 185 -21.87 -23.24 -0.86
C VAL A 185 -21.38 -24.27 0.17
N LYS A 186 -20.58 -25.26 -0.24
CA LYS A 186 -20.12 -26.32 0.68
C LYS A 186 -18.83 -26.00 1.42
N VAL A 187 -17.95 -25.24 0.80
CA VAL A 187 -16.61 -24.92 1.34
C VAL A 187 -16.61 -23.56 2.04
N GLY A 188 -17.45 -22.61 1.60
CA GLY A 188 -17.50 -21.24 2.11
C GLY A 188 -17.80 -21.15 3.61
N ASP A 189 -18.62 -22.07 4.13
CA ASP A 189 -18.97 -22.13 5.55
C ASP A 189 -17.90 -22.78 6.43
N SER A 190 -16.86 -23.38 5.84
CA SER A 190 -15.85 -24.17 6.56
C SER A 190 -14.53 -23.41 6.72
N PRO A 191 -14.11 -23.06 7.94
CA PRO A 191 -12.85 -22.35 8.16
C PRO A 191 -11.64 -23.22 7.79
N GLY A 192 -10.67 -22.62 7.10
CA GLY A 192 -9.35 -23.22 6.84
C GLY A 192 -9.16 -23.96 5.52
N VAL A 193 -10.17 -24.00 4.63
CA VAL A 193 -9.96 -24.47 3.25
C VAL A 193 -9.48 -23.31 2.40
N SER A 194 -8.32 -23.47 1.74
CA SER A 194 -7.82 -22.48 0.78
C SER A 194 -8.32 -22.81 -0.63
N TYR A 195 -8.97 -21.82 -1.24
CA TYR A 195 -9.45 -21.83 -2.61
C TYR A 195 -8.31 -21.77 -3.62
N SER A 196 -7.14 -21.20 -3.27
CA SER A 196 -5.97 -21.16 -4.16
C SER A 196 -5.56 -22.56 -4.64
N HIS A 197 -5.58 -23.55 -3.74
CA HIS A 197 -5.26 -24.94 -4.10
C HIS A 197 -6.32 -25.57 -5.02
N ILE A 198 -7.60 -25.29 -4.77
CA ILE A 198 -8.70 -25.80 -5.58
C ILE A 198 -8.65 -25.18 -6.99
N ALA A 199 -8.37 -23.88 -7.07
CA ALA A 199 -8.18 -23.17 -8.32
C ALA A 199 -6.94 -23.65 -9.09
N ALA A 200 -5.83 -23.95 -8.41
CA ALA A 200 -4.64 -24.53 -9.03
C ALA A 200 -4.98 -25.89 -9.68
N LYS A 201 -5.78 -26.72 -9.00
CA LYS A 201 -6.27 -27.98 -9.58
C LYS A 201 -7.19 -27.74 -10.78
N ALA A 202 -8.05 -26.73 -10.74
CA ALA A 202 -8.90 -26.36 -11.89
C ALA A 202 -8.08 -25.94 -13.10
N TYR A 203 -7.01 -25.19 -12.87
CA TYR A 203 -6.07 -24.79 -13.90
C TYR A 203 -5.32 -25.98 -14.52
N GLU A 204 -4.84 -26.91 -13.69
CA GLU A 204 -4.21 -28.16 -14.17
C GLU A 204 -5.15 -29.00 -15.04
N CYS A 205 -6.45 -28.95 -14.78
CA CYS A 205 -7.48 -29.60 -15.60
C CYS A 205 -7.84 -28.84 -16.88
N GLY A 206 -7.19 -27.70 -17.16
CA GLY A 206 -7.46 -26.85 -18.32
C GLY A 206 -8.66 -25.92 -18.17
N ARG A 207 -9.31 -25.87 -17.00
CA ARG A 207 -10.49 -25.02 -16.74
C ARG A 207 -10.05 -23.66 -16.19
N THR A 208 -9.53 -22.80 -17.06
CA THR A 208 -9.02 -21.48 -16.66
C THR A 208 -10.09 -20.56 -16.09
N GLU A 209 -11.28 -20.53 -16.67
CA GLU A 209 -12.37 -19.64 -16.22
C GLU A 209 -12.94 -20.07 -14.86
N LEU A 210 -13.04 -21.39 -14.62
CA LEU A 210 -13.37 -21.93 -13.29
C LEU A 210 -12.33 -21.54 -12.25
N ALA A 211 -11.04 -21.64 -12.59
CA ALA A 211 -9.95 -21.29 -11.69
C ALA A 211 -10.00 -19.80 -11.27
N ILE A 212 -10.29 -18.89 -12.21
CA ILE A 212 -10.46 -17.45 -11.91
C ILE A 212 -11.65 -17.24 -10.95
N LYS A 213 -12.80 -17.83 -11.25
CA LYS A 213 -14.00 -17.70 -10.39
C LYS A 213 -13.78 -18.25 -8.99
N LEU A 214 -13.05 -19.36 -8.86
CA LEU A 214 -12.71 -19.93 -7.56
C LEU A 214 -11.73 -19.06 -6.78
N LEU A 215 -10.80 -18.39 -7.48
CA LEU A 215 -9.84 -17.47 -6.88
C LEU A 215 -10.49 -16.19 -6.33
N ASP A 216 -11.60 -15.73 -6.90
CA ASP A 216 -12.34 -14.57 -6.38
C ASP A 216 -12.89 -14.81 -4.96
N PHE A 217 -13.04 -16.07 -4.54
CA PHE A 217 -13.45 -16.44 -3.18
C PHE A 217 -12.26 -16.61 -2.21
N GLU A 218 -11.00 -16.54 -2.66
CA GLU A 218 -9.86 -16.59 -1.75
C GLU A 218 -9.66 -15.21 -1.08
N PRO A 219 -9.76 -15.10 0.25
CA PRO A 219 -9.58 -13.81 0.94
C PRO A 219 -8.13 -13.32 0.96
N ARG A 220 -7.16 -14.20 0.73
CA ARG A 220 -5.73 -13.89 0.78
C ARG A 220 -5.19 -13.51 -0.59
N SER A 221 -5.03 -12.21 -0.82
CA SER A 221 -4.47 -11.67 -2.08
C SER A 221 -3.07 -12.21 -2.39
N GLY A 222 -2.24 -12.47 -1.38
CA GLY A 222 -0.91 -13.05 -1.53
C GLY A 222 -0.89 -14.47 -2.13
N GLU A 223 -1.98 -15.23 -1.98
CA GLU A 223 -2.14 -16.55 -2.62
C GLU A 223 -2.84 -16.45 -3.99
N GLN A 224 -3.69 -15.43 -4.16
CA GLN A 224 -4.43 -15.18 -5.39
C GLN A 224 -3.51 -14.72 -6.53
N VAL A 225 -2.68 -13.71 -6.27
CA VAL A 225 -1.88 -13.03 -7.29
C VAL A 225 -0.84 -13.96 -7.95
N PRO A 226 -0.05 -14.78 -7.22
CA PRO A 226 0.90 -15.70 -7.85
C PRO A 226 0.24 -16.71 -8.79
N LEU A 227 -0.96 -17.20 -8.44
CA LEU A 227 -1.68 -18.12 -9.31
C LEU A 227 -2.21 -17.42 -10.57
N LEU A 228 -2.70 -16.18 -10.46
CA LEU A 228 -3.09 -15.37 -11.63
C LEU A 228 -1.93 -15.10 -12.58
N LEU A 229 -0.72 -14.87 -12.04
CA LEU A 229 0.50 -14.73 -12.84
C LEU A 229 0.84 -16.04 -13.57
N LYS A 230 0.78 -17.18 -12.89
CA LYS A 230 0.98 -18.51 -13.51
C LYS A 230 -0.02 -18.79 -14.64
N MET A 231 -1.26 -18.31 -14.49
CA MET A 231 -2.31 -18.41 -15.49
C MET A 231 -2.18 -17.40 -16.64
N LYS A 232 -1.11 -16.59 -16.68
CA LYS A 232 -0.87 -15.51 -17.66
C LYS A 232 -1.98 -14.44 -17.68
N ARG A 233 -2.68 -14.23 -16.57
CA ARG A 233 -3.71 -13.18 -16.41
C ARG A 233 -3.10 -11.93 -15.78
N SER A 234 -2.10 -11.36 -16.45
CA SER A 234 -1.29 -10.22 -15.99
C SER A 234 -2.09 -8.99 -15.55
N GLN A 235 -3.09 -8.59 -16.35
CA GLN A 235 -3.93 -7.41 -16.04
C GLN A 235 -4.74 -7.60 -14.76
N LEU A 236 -5.33 -8.79 -14.61
CA LEU A 236 -6.14 -9.15 -13.44
C LEU A 236 -5.26 -9.33 -12.19
N ALA A 237 -4.07 -9.91 -12.35
CA ALA A 237 -3.10 -10.02 -11.26
C ALA A 237 -2.68 -8.64 -10.74
N LEU A 238 -2.44 -7.68 -11.66
CA LEU A 238 -2.09 -6.32 -11.28
C LEU A 238 -3.25 -5.59 -10.60
N SER A 239 -4.49 -5.71 -11.13
CA SER A 239 -5.65 -5.08 -10.48
C SER A 239 -5.90 -5.65 -9.09
N LYS A 240 -5.80 -6.97 -8.91
CA LYS A 240 -5.96 -7.63 -7.61
C LYS A 240 -4.85 -7.28 -6.61
N ALA A 241 -3.62 -7.13 -7.08
CA ALA A 241 -2.54 -6.62 -6.24
C ALA A 241 -2.80 -5.17 -5.79
N VAL A 242 -3.28 -4.30 -6.68
CA VAL A 242 -3.64 -2.92 -6.33
C VAL A 242 -4.82 -2.86 -5.36
N GLU A 243 -5.86 -3.67 -5.57
CA GLU A 243 -7.01 -3.80 -4.67
C GLU A 243 -6.61 -4.27 -3.27
N SER A 244 -5.56 -5.09 -3.15
CA SER A 244 -5.05 -5.58 -1.85
C SER A 244 -4.39 -4.49 -0.99
N GLY A 245 -3.94 -3.39 -1.63
CA GLY A 245 -3.18 -2.33 -0.96
C GLY A 245 -1.76 -2.71 -0.51
N ASP A 246 -1.32 -3.95 -0.76
CA ASP A 246 0.02 -4.42 -0.44
C ASP A 246 1.03 -3.93 -1.48
N THR A 247 1.91 -3.00 -1.08
CA THR A 247 2.92 -2.41 -1.96
C THR A 247 3.95 -3.42 -2.44
N ASP A 248 4.28 -4.42 -1.62
CA ASP A 248 5.27 -5.44 -1.95
C ASP A 248 4.69 -6.41 -2.99
N LEU A 249 3.40 -6.74 -2.84
CA LEU A 249 2.69 -7.56 -3.82
C LEU A 249 2.55 -6.85 -5.16
N VAL A 250 2.20 -5.55 -5.16
CA VAL A 250 2.17 -4.74 -6.39
C VAL A 250 3.55 -4.70 -7.05
N TYR A 251 4.61 -4.46 -6.27
CA TYR A 251 5.97 -4.45 -6.80
C TYR A 251 6.37 -5.81 -7.40
N THR A 252 6.03 -6.91 -6.74
CA THR A 252 6.28 -8.27 -7.22
C THR A 252 5.63 -8.49 -8.59
N VAL A 253 4.36 -8.08 -8.76
CA VAL A 253 3.67 -8.16 -10.05
C VAL A 253 4.37 -7.29 -11.09
N VAL A 254 4.65 -6.02 -10.77
CA VAL A 254 5.28 -5.09 -11.73
C VAL A 254 6.66 -5.59 -12.16
N SER A 255 7.45 -6.14 -11.24
CA SER A 255 8.76 -6.73 -11.55
C SER A 255 8.63 -7.96 -12.45
N TYR A 256 7.64 -8.82 -12.20
CA TYR A 256 7.34 -9.96 -13.07
C TYR A 256 6.96 -9.50 -14.49
N LEU A 257 6.05 -8.52 -14.61
CA LEU A 257 5.60 -7.99 -15.91
C LEU A 257 6.74 -7.36 -16.70
N LYS A 258 7.69 -6.70 -16.02
CA LYS A 258 8.86 -6.09 -16.67
C LYS A 258 9.76 -7.12 -17.35
N ASN A 259 9.85 -8.34 -16.81
CA ASN A 259 10.68 -9.40 -17.36
C ASN A 259 9.96 -10.19 -18.46
N GLU A 260 8.64 -10.35 -18.37
CA GLU A 260 7.85 -11.15 -19.31
C GLU A 260 7.33 -10.37 -20.53
N MET A 261 7.04 -9.08 -20.37
CA MET A 261 6.41 -8.27 -21.42
C MET A 261 7.42 -7.41 -22.18
N ASN A 262 7.12 -7.08 -23.43
CA ASN A 262 7.88 -6.07 -24.15
C ASN A 262 7.68 -4.68 -23.50
N ARG A 263 8.61 -3.75 -23.75
CA ARG A 263 8.58 -2.42 -23.10
C ARG A 263 7.29 -1.65 -23.40
N GLY A 264 6.76 -1.75 -24.61
CA GLY A 264 5.53 -1.03 -25.02
C GLY A 264 4.30 -1.52 -24.27
N ASP A 265 4.06 -2.83 -24.27
CA ASP A 265 2.92 -3.47 -23.62
C ASP A 265 3.00 -3.33 -22.10
N PHE A 266 4.20 -3.36 -21.54
CA PHE A 266 4.44 -3.10 -20.12
C PHE A 266 3.97 -1.68 -19.73
N PHE A 267 4.39 -0.64 -20.47
CA PHE A 267 3.97 0.73 -20.17
C PHE A 267 2.49 0.98 -20.47
N MET A 268 1.93 0.34 -21.51
CA MET A 268 0.49 0.39 -21.77
C MET A 268 -0.32 -0.19 -20.60
N THR A 269 0.12 -1.33 -20.06
CA THR A 269 -0.48 -1.99 -18.90
C THR A 269 -0.42 -1.11 -17.65
N LEU A 270 0.76 -0.54 -17.36
CA LEU A 270 0.94 0.36 -16.22
C LEU A 270 0.15 1.65 -16.36
N ARG A 271 0.00 2.19 -17.57
CA ARG A 271 -0.78 3.42 -17.79
C ARG A 271 -2.26 3.23 -17.44
N ASN A 272 -2.80 2.03 -17.63
CA ASN A 272 -4.17 1.70 -17.26
C ASN A 272 -4.36 1.56 -15.73
N GLN A 273 -3.28 1.50 -14.96
CA GLN A 273 -3.29 1.33 -13.50
C GLN A 273 -2.41 2.40 -12.81
N PRO A 274 -2.97 3.59 -12.49
CA PRO A 274 -2.19 4.74 -12.04
C PRO A 274 -1.43 4.50 -10.72
N VAL A 275 -1.97 3.67 -9.83
CA VAL A 275 -1.32 3.30 -8.54
C VAL A 275 -0.07 2.43 -8.78
N ALA A 276 -0.15 1.48 -9.71
CA ALA A 276 1.01 0.67 -10.06
C ALA A 276 2.10 1.53 -10.74
N LEU A 277 1.68 2.49 -11.58
CA LEU A 277 2.61 3.43 -12.22
C LEU A 277 3.29 4.36 -11.22
N SER A 278 2.57 4.89 -10.23
CA SER A 278 3.17 5.76 -9.20
C SER A 278 4.17 4.98 -8.34
N LEU A 279 3.83 3.76 -7.93
CA LEU A 279 4.74 2.89 -7.18
C LEU A 279 5.97 2.51 -8.01
N TYR A 280 5.79 2.15 -9.29
CA TYR A 280 6.91 1.87 -10.19
C TYR A 280 7.86 3.08 -10.32
N ARG A 281 7.31 4.29 -10.44
CA ARG A 281 8.09 5.53 -10.48
C ARG A 281 8.86 5.75 -9.17
N GLN A 282 8.20 5.58 -8.03
CA GLN A 282 8.79 5.80 -6.72
C GLN A 282 9.93 4.81 -6.44
N VAL A 283 9.73 3.53 -6.76
CA VAL A 283 10.79 2.52 -6.63
C VAL A 283 11.92 2.78 -7.62
N ARG A 284 11.64 3.24 -8.84
CA ARG A 284 12.70 3.62 -9.79
C ARG A 284 13.52 4.80 -9.26
N ILE A 285 12.88 5.81 -8.69
CA ILE A 285 13.55 6.94 -8.03
C ILE A 285 14.42 6.44 -6.87
N PHE A 286 13.90 5.56 -6.02
CA PHE A 286 14.63 4.98 -4.89
C PHE A 286 15.85 4.14 -5.33
N ILE A 287 15.69 3.30 -6.36
CA ILE A 287 16.81 2.51 -6.90
C ILE A 287 17.87 3.44 -7.50
N ILE A 288 17.48 4.47 -8.25
CA ILE A 288 18.40 5.48 -8.80
C ILE A 288 19.10 6.23 -7.67
N PHE A 289 18.39 6.57 -6.58
CA PHE A 289 18.93 7.21 -5.39
C PHE A 289 19.98 6.33 -4.68
N ILE A 290 19.76 5.01 -4.61
CA ILE A 290 20.73 4.09 -4.01
C ILE A 290 21.95 3.87 -4.91
N THR A 291 21.77 3.73 -6.23
CA THR A 291 22.90 3.56 -7.16
C THR A 291 23.67 4.87 -7.40
N THR A 292 23.04 6.01 -7.10
CA THR A 292 23.59 7.36 -7.28
C THR A 292 23.53 8.09 -5.94
N LEU A 293 24.40 7.68 -5.02
CA LEU A 293 24.69 8.40 -3.77
C LEU A 293 25.21 9.81 -4.10
N CYS A 294 24.30 10.77 -4.31
CA CYS A 294 24.40 12.20 -3.99
C CYS A 294 23.39 13.03 -4.80
N LEU A 295 22.80 14.02 -4.10
CA LEU A 295 22.14 15.24 -4.62
C LEU A 295 20.61 15.19 -4.84
N TRP A 296 19.92 15.28 -3.70
CA TRP A 296 18.70 16.04 -3.37
C TRP A 296 17.61 16.32 -4.42
N ASP A 297 16.42 15.81 -4.06
CA ASP A 297 15.14 16.50 -3.83
C ASP A 297 14.70 17.69 -4.70
N TYR A 298 13.41 17.62 -5.04
CA TYR A 298 12.55 18.56 -5.77
C TYR A 298 12.61 18.53 -7.30
N LEU A 299 11.44 18.17 -7.88
CA LEU A 299 10.91 18.47 -9.22
C LEU A 299 10.72 17.30 -10.22
N CYS A 300 9.47 16.82 -10.18
CA CYS A 300 8.55 16.71 -11.32
C CYS A 300 8.48 15.44 -12.18
N PHE A 301 7.25 14.87 -12.15
CA PHE A 301 6.34 14.70 -13.29
C PHE A 301 6.99 14.55 -14.68
N SER A 302 6.82 13.35 -15.26
CA SER A 302 7.32 12.90 -16.57
C SER A 302 8.65 12.17 -16.52
N ASP A 303 8.81 11.19 -17.41
CA ASP A 303 9.84 10.14 -17.41
C ASP A 303 11.29 10.62 -17.65
N THR A 304 11.54 11.93 -17.55
CA THR A 304 12.79 12.64 -17.86
C THR A 304 13.66 12.97 -16.64
N CYS A 305 13.25 12.57 -15.44
CA CYS A 305 13.91 12.90 -14.17
C CYS A 305 15.33 12.27 -13.99
N SER A 306 15.71 11.29 -14.81
CA SER A 306 17.04 10.65 -14.73
C SER A 306 18.19 11.51 -15.25
N VAL A 307 17.89 12.56 -16.02
CA VAL A 307 18.91 13.28 -16.81
C VAL A 307 19.52 14.45 -16.04
N PHE A 308 18.76 15.14 -15.19
CA PHE A 308 19.27 16.27 -14.41
C PHE A 308 20.20 15.85 -13.25
N GLY A 309 19.95 14.70 -12.62
CA GLY A 309 20.77 14.20 -11.50
C GLY A 309 22.22 13.91 -11.90
N SER A 310 22.46 13.34 -13.09
CA SER A 310 23.83 13.06 -13.55
C SER A 310 24.57 14.30 -14.10
N CYS A 311 23.84 15.35 -14.53
CA CYS A 311 24.39 16.64 -14.94
C CYS A 311 24.96 17.46 -13.77
N VAL A 312 24.50 17.27 -12.53
CA VAL A 312 25.01 18.01 -11.37
C VAL A 312 26.22 17.29 -10.76
N ALA A 313 26.26 15.95 -10.85
CA ALA A 313 27.35 15.12 -10.31
C ALA A 313 28.61 15.07 -11.19
N SER A 314 28.50 15.42 -12.48
CA SER A 314 29.66 15.37 -13.39
C SER A 314 30.52 16.63 -13.25
N SER A 315 31.75 16.47 -12.78
CA SER A 315 32.72 17.57 -12.58
C SER A 315 33.22 18.21 -13.88
N ARG A 316 33.05 17.52 -15.03
CA ARG A 316 33.49 18.01 -16.35
C ARG A 316 32.31 18.56 -17.15
N LEU A 317 32.49 19.76 -17.71
CA LEU A 317 31.46 20.48 -18.47
C LEU A 317 30.99 19.69 -19.71
N ASP A 318 31.89 19.02 -20.42
CA ASP A 318 31.54 18.25 -21.62
C ASP A 318 30.59 17.08 -21.32
N SER A 319 30.81 16.36 -20.21
CA SER A 319 29.89 15.32 -19.77
C SER A 319 28.52 15.89 -19.38
N ARG A 320 28.48 17.05 -18.72
CA ARG A 320 27.21 17.73 -18.37
C ARG A 320 26.43 18.11 -19.63
N LEU A 321 27.10 18.70 -20.62
CA LEU A 321 26.46 19.11 -21.87
C LEU A 321 25.95 17.91 -22.68
N SER A 322 26.67 16.79 -22.71
CA SER A 322 26.22 15.56 -23.39
C SER A 322 24.94 15.00 -22.77
N VAL A 323 24.86 15.00 -21.44
CA VAL A 323 23.67 14.53 -20.71
C VAL A 323 22.50 15.50 -20.93
N LEU A 324 22.72 16.82 -20.86
CA LEU A 324 21.68 17.82 -21.17
C LEU A 324 21.16 17.68 -22.60
N GLN A 325 22.04 17.41 -23.57
CA GLN A 325 21.62 17.17 -24.95
C GLN A 325 20.71 15.93 -25.07
N SER A 326 21.06 14.84 -24.38
CA SER A 326 20.20 13.67 -24.31
C SER A 326 18.85 13.99 -23.66
N ALA A 327 18.79 14.90 -22.68
CA ALA A 327 17.54 15.37 -22.07
C ALA A 327 16.67 16.10 -23.08
N VAL A 328 17.25 17.01 -23.87
CA VAL A 328 16.56 17.76 -24.92
C VAL A 328 15.92 16.81 -25.92
N ASP A 329 16.65 15.80 -26.38
CA ASP A 329 16.14 14.80 -27.32
C ASP A 329 14.93 14.04 -26.75
N GLU A 330 14.97 13.68 -25.46
CA GLU A 330 13.84 13.05 -24.77
C GLU A 330 12.65 14.00 -24.56
N TYR A 331 12.89 15.27 -24.21
CA TYR A 331 11.82 16.26 -24.10
C TYR A 331 11.13 16.51 -25.44
N ASN A 332 11.90 16.53 -26.53
CA ASN A 332 11.36 16.66 -27.89
C ASN A 332 10.51 15.45 -28.27
N LYS A 333 10.96 14.22 -27.97
CA LYS A 333 10.14 13.00 -28.14
C LYS A 333 8.85 13.07 -27.32
N ALA A 334 8.92 13.61 -26.11
CA ALA A 334 7.77 13.80 -25.22
C ALA A 334 6.88 15.01 -25.58
N LYS A 335 7.21 15.79 -26.61
CA LYS A 335 6.53 17.05 -27.00
C LYS A 335 6.45 18.08 -25.86
N ASN A 336 7.42 18.09 -24.96
CA ASN A 336 7.51 19.08 -23.89
C ASN A 336 8.42 20.24 -24.34
N GLU A 337 7.86 21.16 -25.11
CA GLU A 337 8.60 22.30 -25.70
C GLU A 337 9.25 23.20 -24.64
N PHE A 338 8.57 23.42 -23.52
CA PHE A 338 9.09 24.27 -22.44
C PHE A 338 10.35 23.68 -21.82
N ALA A 339 10.34 22.39 -21.47
CA ALA A 339 11.48 21.74 -20.84
C ALA A 339 12.66 21.57 -21.81
N ALA A 340 12.40 21.26 -23.07
CA ALA A 340 13.43 21.23 -24.11
C ALA A 340 14.14 22.58 -24.22
N LYS A 341 13.37 23.66 -24.39
CA LYS A 341 13.90 25.02 -24.51
C LYS A 341 14.63 25.49 -23.26
N ALA A 342 14.10 25.22 -22.07
CA ALA A 342 14.76 25.58 -20.82
C ALA A 342 16.11 24.87 -20.66
N THR A 343 16.21 23.61 -21.11
CA THR A 343 17.46 22.83 -21.08
C THR A 343 18.46 23.35 -22.11
N GLU A 344 18.01 23.71 -23.31
CA GLU A 344 18.85 24.38 -24.31
C GLU A 344 19.39 25.72 -23.80
N ASP A 345 18.56 26.51 -23.11
CA ASP A 345 18.95 27.78 -22.49
C ASP A 345 20.03 27.57 -21.42
N GLU A 346 19.89 26.55 -20.58
CA GLU A 346 20.92 26.16 -19.60
C GLU A 346 22.24 25.78 -20.28
N MET A 347 22.19 24.98 -21.36
CA MET A 347 23.39 24.64 -22.14
C MET A 347 24.06 25.89 -22.74
N ARG A 348 23.28 26.85 -23.22
CA ARG A 348 23.80 28.14 -23.72
C ARG A 348 24.47 28.94 -22.60
N LEU A 349 23.88 28.97 -21.41
CA LEU A 349 24.43 29.68 -20.25
C LEU A 349 25.77 29.06 -19.81
N LEU A 350 25.82 27.73 -19.67
CA LEU A 350 27.04 27.03 -19.27
C LEU A 350 28.20 27.24 -20.25
N ARG A 351 27.92 27.24 -21.57
CA ARG A 351 28.93 27.55 -22.59
C ARG A 351 29.44 28.99 -22.48
N PHE A 352 28.56 29.94 -22.19
CA PHE A 352 28.94 31.34 -21.99
C PHE A 352 29.77 31.54 -20.73
N GLN A 353 29.35 30.96 -19.60
CA GLN A 353 30.09 30.99 -18.34
C GLN A 353 31.49 30.38 -18.51
N ARG A 354 31.58 29.24 -19.20
CA ARG A 354 32.87 28.59 -19.47
C ARG A 354 33.82 29.49 -20.23
N LYS A 355 33.33 30.11 -21.31
CA LYS A 355 34.12 31.04 -22.13
C LYS A 355 34.64 32.21 -21.31
N LEU A 356 33.81 32.80 -20.44
CA LEU A 356 34.23 33.90 -19.59
C LEU A 356 35.19 33.46 -18.48
N ASP A 357 35.03 32.26 -17.93
CA ASP A 357 35.97 31.73 -16.94
C ASP A 357 37.35 31.47 -17.56
N ASP A 358 37.39 30.98 -18.81
CA ASP A 358 38.65 30.78 -19.53
C ASP A 358 39.31 32.14 -19.92
N GLU A 359 38.52 33.18 -20.27
CA GLU A 359 39.06 34.50 -20.65
C GLU A 359 39.41 35.42 -19.46
N LYS A 360 38.65 35.34 -18.36
CA LYS A 360 38.69 36.31 -17.25
C LYS A 360 38.91 35.68 -15.87
N GLY A 361 38.84 34.36 -15.73
CA GLY A 361 39.02 33.67 -14.45
C GLY A 361 37.95 34.02 -13.41
N ALA A 362 36.71 34.30 -13.84
CA ALA A 362 35.66 34.88 -13.01
C ALA A 362 34.91 33.88 -12.10
N GLY A 363 35.09 32.57 -12.30
CA GLY A 363 34.46 31.52 -11.48
C GLY A 363 32.93 31.48 -11.58
N LEU A 364 32.39 31.69 -12.77
CA LEU A 364 30.96 31.87 -13.06
C LEU A 364 30.22 30.55 -13.30
N LEU A 365 30.94 29.44 -13.51
CA LEU A 365 30.35 28.16 -13.86
C LEU A 365 29.34 27.64 -12.83
N GLY A 366 28.12 27.37 -13.30
CA GLY A 366 27.04 26.79 -12.49
C GLY A 366 26.22 27.80 -11.70
N LEU A 367 26.53 29.10 -11.79
CA LEU A 367 25.68 30.15 -11.24
C LEU A 367 24.37 30.26 -12.03
N SER A 368 23.30 30.70 -11.38
CA SER A 368 22.06 31.06 -12.08
C SER A 368 22.29 32.23 -13.04
N LEU A 369 21.41 32.41 -14.04
CA LEU A 369 21.49 33.56 -14.95
C LEU A 369 21.56 34.89 -14.20
N GLN A 370 20.74 35.05 -13.15
CA GLN A 370 20.74 36.28 -12.33
C GLN A 370 22.07 36.45 -11.59
N ALA A 371 22.55 35.41 -10.91
CA ALA A 371 23.82 35.46 -10.17
C ALA A 371 25.02 35.70 -11.11
N THR A 372 24.98 35.14 -12.33
CA THR A 372 25.99 35.38 -13.36
C THR A 372 26.01 36.85 -13.78
N MET A 373 24.83 37.45 -13.99
CA MET A 373 24.73 38.87 -14.34
C MET A 373 25.16 39.79 -13.19
N GLU A 374 24.81 39.46 -11.94
CA GLU A 374 25.29 40.18 -10.76
C GLU A 374 26.82 40.13 -10.68
N ALA A 375 27.42 38.94 -10.78
CA ALA A 375 28.87 38.77 -10.78
C ALA A 375 29.55 39.55 -11.91
N LEU A 376 29.00 39.55 -13.13
CA LEU A 376 29.54 40.31 -14.25
C LEU A 376 29.50 41.83 -14.02
N LEU A 377 28.42 42.33 -13.41
CA LEU A 377 28.30 43.74 -13.05
C LEU A 377 29.28 44.10 -11.92
N SER A 378 29.43 43.22 -10.93
CA SER A 378 30.45 43.32 -9.86
C SER A 378 31.89 43.30 -10.39
N LEU A 379 32.14 42.64 -11.53
CA LEU A 379 33.44 42.66 -12.19
C LEU A 379 33.62 43.85 -13.17
N GLY A 380 32.61 44.70 -13.37
CA GLY A 380 32.65 45.84 -14.30
C GLY A 380 32.51 45.46 -15.77
N LEU A 381 32.13 44.21 -16.07
CA LEU A 381 31.98 43.68 -17.42
C LEU A 381 30.58 43.99 -17.99
N HIS A 382 30.20 45.27 -18.04
CA HIS A 382 28.83 45.69 -18.41
C HIS A 382 28.39 45.24 -19.80
N LYS A 383 29.31 45.15 -20.77
CA LYS A 383 29.00 44.69 -22.14
C LYS A 383 28.55 43.24 -22.16
N GLN A 384 29.21 42.37 -21.38
CA GLN A 384 28.88 40.95 -21.28
C GLN A 384 27.55 40.73 -20.53
N ALA A 385 27.31 41.53 -19.48
CA ALA A 385 26.02 41.52 -18.78
C ALA A 385 24.85 41.96 -19.69
N GLU A 386 25.08 42.98 -20.54
CA GLU A 386 24.07 43.43 -21.50
C GLU A 386 23.83 42.42 -22.63
N GLN A 387 24.86 41.67 -23.04
CA GLN A 387 24.71 40.55 -23.97
C GLN A 387 23.78 39.48 -23.39
N LEU A 388 24.01 39.01 -22.15
CA LEU A 388 23.14 38.03 -21.49
C LEU A 388 21.69 38.53 -21.35
N TYR A 389 21.50 39.80 -21.02
CA TYR A 389 20.17 40.42 -20.96
C TYR A 389 19.41 40.27 -22.28
N ARG A 390 20.08 40.50 -23.42
CA ARG A 390 19.47 40.39 -24.76
C ARG A 390 19.27 38.93 -25.18
N ASP A 391 20.28 38.08 -24.99
CA ASP A 391 20.31 36.68 -25.46
C ASP A 391 19.27 35.80 -24.75
N PHE A 392 19.02 36.06 -23.46
CA PHE A 392 18.03 35.33 -22.65
C PHE A 392 16.69 36.07 -22.49
N ARG A 393 16.53 37.24 -23.15
CA ARG A 393 15.32 38.07 -23.10
C ARG A 393 14.83 38.31 -21.67
N VAL A 394 15.77 38.67 -20.78
CA VAL A 394 15.47 38.92 -19.37
C VAL A 394 14.50 40.12 -19.28
N PRO A 395 13.42 40.05 -18.48
CA PRO A 395 12.47 41.14 -18.36
C PRO A 395 13.14 42.47 -17.97
N ASP A 396 12.83 43.56 -18.67
CA ASP A 396 13.46 44.87 -18.46
C ASP A 396 13.41 45.30 -16.99
N LYS A 397 12.24 45.16 -16.35
CA LYS A 397 12.07 45.50 -14.94
C LYS A 397 13.06 44.77 -14.03
N ARG A 398 13.37 43.50 -14.31
CA ARG A 398 14.31 42.68 -13.53
C ARG A 398 15.75 43.14 -13.77
N TYR A 399 16.16 43.30 -15.03
CA TYR A 399 17.51 43.73 -15.37
C TYR A 399 17.84 45.12 -14.82
N TRP A 400 16.88 46.06 -14.89
CA TRP A 400 17.05 47.40 -14.36
C TRP A 400 17.25 47.43 -12.84
N TRP A 401 16.49 46.62 -12.09
CA TRP A 401 16.71 46.46 -10.65
C TRP A 401 18.08 45.86 -10.35
N LEU A 402 18.49 44.85 -11.12
CA LEU A 402 19.77 44.18 -10.96
C LEU A 402 20.95 45.14 -11.17
N LYS A 403 20.92 45.87 -12.29
CA LYS A 403 21.95 46.82 -12.66
C LYS A 403 22.01 48.02 -11.72
N LEU A 404 20.86 48.52 -11.26
CA LEU A 404 20.80 49.58 -10.26
C LEU A 404 21.46 49.16 -8.94
N LYS A 405 21.13 47.96 -8.43
CA LYS A 405 21.72 47.45 -7.17
C LYS A 405 23.23 47.25 -7.31
N ALA A 406 23.66 46.56 -8.37
CA ALA A 406 25.08 46.27 -8.58
C ALA A 406 25.92 47.55 -8.76
N LEU A 407 25.43 48.55 -9.50
CA LEU A 407 26.14 49.83 -9.65
C LEU A 407 26.21 50.62 -8.34
N ALA A 408 25.13 50.58 -7.54
CA ALA A 408 25.10 51.25 -6.25
C ALA A 408 26.02 50.59 -5.21
N GLU A 409 26.10 49.25 -5.19
CA GLU A 409 27.00 48.49 -4.33
C GLU A 409 28.48 48.78 -4.62
N LYS A 410 28.82 49.11 -5.86
CA LYS A 410 30.19 49.48 -6.27
C LYS A 410 30.46 50.98 -6.23
N GLU A 411 29.47 51.79 -5.89
CA GLU A 411 29.53 53.26 -5.90
C GLU A 411 29.93 53.85 -7.27
N GLU A 412 29.63 53.16 -8.38
CA GLU A 412 29.89 53.62 -9.76
C GLU A 412 28.79 54.60 -10.22
N TRP A 413 28.73 55.77 -9.57
CA TRP A 413 27.67 56.77 -9.76
C TRP A 413 27.63 57.39 -11.17
N GLU A 414 28.78 57.52 -11.84
CA GLU A 414 28.86 58.05 -13.21
C GLU A 414 28.19 57.14 -14.23
N GLU A 415 28.40 55.83 -14.11
CA GLU A 415 27.77 54.81 -14.96
C GLU A 415 26.28 54.69 -14.64
N LEU A 416 25.88 54.89 -13.39
CA LEU A 416 24.47 54.98 -13.00
C LEU A 416 23.78 56.17 -13.67
N GLU A 417 24.45 57.34 -13.72
CA GLU A 417 23.90 58.52 -14.39
C GLU A 417 23.73 58.28 -15.89
N LYS A 418 24.75 57.71 -16.56
CA LYS A 418 24.66 57.29 -17.97
C LYS A 418 23.53 56.29 -18.20
N PHE A 419 23.38 55.31 -17.31
CA PHE A 419 22.32 54.30 -17.38
C PHE A 419 20.93 54.94 -17.27
N SER A 420 20.74 55.91 -16.37
CA SER A 420 19.48 56.65 -16.22
C SER A 420 19.07 57.45 -17.46
N LYS A 421 20.03 57.84 -18.30
CA LYS A 421 19.80 58.61 -19.53
C LYS A 421 19.57 57.72 -20.75
N SER A 422 19.92 56.44 -20.67
CA SER A 422 19.88 55.52 -21.82
C SER A 422 18.48 55.24 -22.36
N LYS A 423 17.53 54.91 -21.49
CA LYS A 423 16.11 54.67 -21.82
C LYS A 423 15.23 55.09 -20.66
N LYS A 424 13.93 55.30 -20.92
CA LYS A 424 12.94 55.53 -19.87
C LYS A 424 12.89 54.31 -18.95
N SER A 425 13.06 54.52 -17.65
CA SER A 425 13.14 53.44 -16.68
C SER A 425 11.79 52.71 -16.51
N PRO A 426 11.73 51.37 -16.70
CA PRO A 426 10.54 50.55 -16.47
C PRO A 426 10.25 50.31 -14.98
N ILE A 427 11.22 50.56 -14.09
CA ILE A 427 11.06 50.47 -12.64
C ILE A 427 10.61 51.80 -12.02
N GLY A 428 10.66 52.89 -12.81
CA GLY A 428 10.48 54.26 -12.32
C GLY A 428 11.74 54.79 -11.62
N TYR A 429 11.80 56.10 -11.43
CA TYR A 429 12.97 56.77 -10.83
C TYR A 429 12.93 56.82 -9.30
N LEU A 430 11.80 56.48 -8.65
CA LEU A 430 11.73 56.38 -7.19
C LEU A 430 12.71 55.32 -6.65
N ALA A 431 12.79 54.17 -7.34
CA ALA A 431 13.73 53.11 -7.00
C ALA A 431 15.19 53.59 -7.01
N PHE A 432 15.56 54.44 -7.98
CA PHE A 432 16.90 55.04 -8.05
C PHE A 432 17.18 55.90 -6.82
N VAL A 433 16.22 56.75 -6.43
CA VAL A 433 16.33 57.61 -5.24
C VAL A 433 16.51 56.78 -3.96
N GLU A 434 15.67 55.77 -3.76
CA GLU A 434 15.74 54.92 -2.56
C GLU A 434 17.07 54.16 -2.46
N VAL A 435 17.56 53.62 -3.57
CA VAL A 435 18.85 52.89 -3.59
C VAL A 435 20.02 53.85 -3.38
N CYS A 436 20.05 55.01 -4.02
CA CYS A 436 21.10 56.01 -3.80
C CYS A 436 21.14 56.47 -2.33
N MET A 437 19.97 56.65 -1.72
CA MET A 437 19.86 57.03 -0.30
C MET A 437 20.34 55.93 0.65
N LYS A 438 20.11 54.65 0.32
CA LYS A 438 20.65 53.52 1.12
C LYS A 438 22.18 53.50 1.16
N HIS A 439 22.83 53.95 0.09
CA HIS A 439 24.29 54.07 0.00
C HIS A 439 24.80 55.49 0.32
N ASN A 440 24.02 56.29 1.06
CA ASN A 440 24.37 57.63 1.56
C ASN A 440 24.72 58.71 0.49
N ASN A 441 24.43 58.50 -0.79
CA ASN A 441 24.68 59.52 -1.83
C ASN A 441 23.45 60.42 -2.08
N LYS A 442 23.34 61.48 -1.28
CA LYS A 442 22.24 62.48 -1.39
C LYS A 442 22.30 63.31 -2.67
N PHE A 443 23.50 63.60 -3.18
CA PHE A 443 23.69 64.46 -4.35
C PHE A 443 23.16 63.77 -5.62
N GLU A 444 23.49 62.50 -5.77
CA GLU A 444 23.04 61.70 -6.91
C GLU A 444 21.52 61.41 -6.82
N ALA A 445 21.01 61.15 -5.61
CA ALA A 445 19.58 60.98 -5.38
C ALA A 445 18.75 62.20 -5.81
N LYS A 446 19.20 63.44 -5.52
CA LYS A 446 18.52 64.69 -5.91
C LYS A 446 18.31 64.81 -7.43
N LYS A 447 19.27 64.34 -8.23
CA LYS A 447 19.15 64.36 -9.71
C LYS A 447 17.95 63.55 -10.17
N TYR A 448 17.70 62.38 -9.57
CA TYR A 448 16.61 61.49 -9.96
C TYR A 448 15.24 61.93 -9.46
N VAL A 449 15.16 62.68 -8.35
CA VAL A 449 13.88 63.21 -7.82
C VAL A 449 13.12 64.03 -8.86
N SER A 450 13.83 64.83 -9.66
CA SER A 450 13.23 65.62 -10.75
C SER A 450 12.54 64.78 -11.82
N LYS A 451 12.99 63.52 -12.01
CA LYS A 451 12.49 62.58 -13.03
C LYS A 451 11.38 61.65 -12.51
N VAL A 452 11.09 61.67 -11.20
CA VAL A 452 10.06 60.80 -10.59
C VAL A 452 8.68 61.24 -11.08
N THR A 453 7.78 60.26 -11.28
CA THR A 453 6.39 60.56 -11.61
C THR A 453 5.77 61.44 -10.53
N PRO A 454 4.89 62.37 -10.89
CA PRO A 454 4.41 63.37 -9.94
C PRO A 454 3.71 62.70 -8.72
N GLU A 455 3.11 61.51 -8.90
CA GLU A 455 2.46 60.68 -7.85
C GLU A 455 3.38 60.17 -6.76
N GLN A 456 4.65 59.99 -7.08
CA GLN A 456 5.64 59.44 -6.16
C GLN A 456 6.67 60.50 -5.75
N LYS A 457 6.55 61.71 -6.29
CA LYS A 457 7.52 62.79 -6.13
C LYS A 457 7.60 63.29 -4.68
N VAL A 458 6.46 63.41 -3.99
CA VAL A 458 6.43 63.74 -2.55
C VAL A 458 7.19 62.70 -1.72
N LYS A 459 6.97 61.40 -2.00
CA LYS A 459 7.70 60.31 -1.33
C LYS A 459 9.21 60.35 -1.63
N ALA A 460 9.60 60.72 -2.86
CA ALA A 460 11.00 60.86 -3.25
C ALA A 460 11.70 62.04 -2.55
N HIS A 461 11.10 63.22 -2.50
CA HIS A 461 11.66 64.37 -1.77
C HIS A 461 11.78 64.08 -0.26
N LEU A 462 10.77 63.43 0.33
CA LEU A 462 10.82 62.97 1.72
C LEU A 462 11.94 61.94 1.97
N ALA A 463 12.22 61.05 1.00
CA ALA A 463 13.30 60.08 1.10
C ALA A 463 14.70 60.73 1.05
N VAL A 464 14.85 61.83 0.29
CA VAL A 464 16.10 62.60 0.20
C VAL A 464 16.32 63.54 1.39
N GLY A 465 15.27 63.78 2.19
CA GLY A 465 15.29 64.72 3.31
C GLY A 465 15.07 66.18 2.87
N ASP A 466 14.53 66.39 1.68
CA ASP A 466 14.18 67.71 1.14
C ASP A 466 12.73 68.04 1.48
N GLN A 467 12.53 68.65 2.65
CA GLN A 467 11.19 68.93 3.19
C GLN A 467 10.51 70.11 2.52
N GLU A 468 11.27 71.10 2.07
CA GLU A 468 10.74 72.26 1.35
C GLU A 468 10.25 71.84 -0.03
N GLY A 469 11.04 71.07 -0.78
CA GLY A 469 10.63 70.51 -2.07
C GLY A 469 9.45 69.53 -1.94
N ALA A 470 9.41 68.73 -0.87
CA ALA A 470 8.26 67.86 -0.60
C ALA A 470 6.98 68.66 -0.30
N ALA A 471 7.09 69.76 0.45
CA ALA A 471 5.97 70.62 0.81
C ALA A 471 5.39 71.34 -0.41
N ASP A 472 6.25 71.92 -1.26
CA ASP A 472 5.82 72.62 -2.48
C ASP A 472 5.07 71.68 -3.42
N VAL A 473 5.61 70.47 -3.66
CA VAL A 473 4.96 69.47 -4.54
C VAL A 473 3.64 68.95 -3.96
N ALA A 474 3.54 68.78 -2.64
CA ALA A 474 2.30 68.35 -1.98
C ALA A 474 1.22 69.45 -2.05
N ILE A 475 1.61 70.72 -1.94
CA ILE A 475 0.71 71.88 -2.05
C ILE A 475 0.20 72.04 -3.49
N GLU A 476 1.08 71.90 -4.49
CA GLU A 476 0.70 71.95 -5.90
C GLU A 476 -0.33 70.88 -6.27
N ARG A 477 -0.19 69.67 -5.69
CA ARG A 477 -1.07 68.53 -5.99
C ARG A 477 -2.36 68.51 -5.19
N ARG A 478 -2.48 69.35 -4.15
CA ARG A 478 -3.67 69.47 -3.28
C ARG A 478 -4.17 68.13 -2.74
N ASN A 479 -3.25 67.20 -2.47
CA ASN A 479 -3.58 65.89 -1.92
C ASN A 479 -3.38 65.88 -0.40
N ASP A 480 -4.49 65.87 0.35
CA ASP A 480 -4.48 65.94 1.82
C ASP A 480 -3.68 64.81 2.49
N ALA A 481 -3.67 63.62 1.89
CA ALA A 481 -2.91 62.48 2.40
C ALA A 481 -1.39 62.69 2.27
N GLU A 482 -0.95 63.32 1.17
CA GLU A 482 0.47 63.65 0.94
C GLU A 482 0.91 64.81 1.85
N ILE A 483 0.06 65.82 2.04
CA ILE A 483 0.32 66.94 2.96
C ILE A 483 0.44 66.43 4.42
N GLY A 484 -0.43 65.51 4.83
CA GLY A 484 -0.34 64.84 6.14
C GLY A 484 0.93 64.00 6.32
N ALA A 485 1.41 63.34 5.25
CA ALA A 485 2.64 62.55 5.28
C ALA A 485 3.91 63.42 5.36
N VAL A 486 3.89 64.63 4.79
CA VAL A 486 4.99 65.60 4.93
C VAL A 486 5.00 66.18 6.34
N LEU A 487 3.82 66.55 6.88
CA LEU A 487 3.68 67.09 8.25
C LEU A 487 4.19 66.11 9.33
N SER A 488 3.92 64.81 9.19
CA SER A 488 4.36 63.81 10.17
C SER A 488 5.87 63.56 10.19
N LYS A 489 6.58 63.89 9.10
CA LYS A 489 8.04 63.75 8.98
C LYS A 489 8.82 65.05 9.18
N CYS A 490 8.14 66.18 9.38
CA CYS A 490 8.79 67.47 9.65
C CYS A 490 9.25 67.56 11.12
N PRO A 491 10.50 67.96 11.40
CA PRO A 491 10.94 68.27 12.75
C PRO A 491 10.18 69.50 13.26
N ALA A 492 9.83 69.49 14.55
CA ALA A 492 9.06 70.56 15.20
C ALA A 492 9.72 71.95 15.12
N SER A 493 11.01 72.03 14.73
CA SER A 493 11.76 73.26 14.53
C SER A 493 11.31 74.08 13.31
N ASN A 494 10.66 73.47 12.31
CA ASN A 494 10.26 74.15 11.06
C ASN A 494 8.82 74.68 11.13
N HIS A 495 8.52 75.54 12.12
CA HIS A 495 7.19 76.11 12.34
C HIS A 495 6.59 76.80 11.09
N LEU A 496 7.40 77.52 10.32
CA LEU A 496 6.96 78.21 9.10
C LEU A 496 6.46 77.25 8.01
N LEU A 497 7.11 76.09 7.87
CA LEU A 497 6.75 75.07 6.90
C LEU A 497 5.44 74.37 7.31
N ILE A 498 5.30 74.09 8.61
CA ILE A 498 4.10 73.47 9.21
C ILE A 498 2.89 74.39 9.02
N ASP A 499 3.03 75.69 9.27
CA ASP A 499 1.96 76.67 9.07
C ASP A 499 1.57 76.85 7.61
N ARG A 500 2.53 76.73 6.68
CA ARG A 500 2.27 76.78 5.24
C ARG A 500 1.50 75.55 4.76
N LEU A 501 1.87 74.37 5.24
CA LEU A 501 1.20 73.10 4.94
C LEU A 501 -0.22 73.04 5.54
N ASN A 502 -0.41 73.50 6.78
CA ASN A 502 -1.72 73.56 7.42
C ASN A 502 -2.68 74.54 6.70
N ARG A 503 -2.17 75.69 6.23
CA ARG A 503 -2.95 76.62 5.41
C ARG A 503 -3.36 76.02 4.07
N ALA A 504 -2.45 75.31 3.40
CA ALA A 504 -2.75 74.63 2.15
C ALA A 504 -3.77 73.49 2.31
N ARG A 505 -3.67 72.70 3.39
CA ARG A 505 -4.64 71.65 3.73
C ARG A 505 -6.04 72.22 3.96
N ALA A 506 -6.15 73.29 4.74
CA ALA A 506 -7.43 73.96 4.99
C ALA A 506 -8.07 74.56 3.71
N ALA A 507 -7.26 74.92 2.71
CA ALA A 507 -7.73 75.40 1.42
C ALA A 507 -8.17 74.27 0.48
N ALA A 508 -7.61 73.07 0.62
CA ALA A 508 -7.99 71.89 -0.18
C ALA A 508 -9.34 71.28 0.29
N THR A 509 -9.64 71.29 1.59
CA THR A 509 -10.88 70.75 2.17
C THR A 509 -12.14 71.62 2.00
N LYS A 510 -12.00 72.86 1.52
CA LYS A 510 -13.11 73.85 1.42
C LYS A 510 -13.87 73.81 0.07
N LYS A 511 -13.60 72.83 -0.79
CA LYS A 511 -14.31 72.52 -2.03
C LYS A 511 -14.51 71.01 -2.12
#